data_AF-A0A7W5XKX8-F1
#
_entry.id   AF-A0A7W5XKX8-F1
#
_cell.length_a   1.000
_cell.length_b   1.000
_cell.length_c   1.000
_cell.angle_alpha   90.00
_cell.angle_beta   90.00
_cell.angle_gamma   90.00
#
_symmetry.space_group_name_H-M   'P 1'
#
loop_
_entity.id
_entity.type
_entity.pdbx_description
1 polymer ?
#
loop_
_entity_poly.entity_id
_entity_poly.type
_entity_poly.pdbx_seq_one_letter_code
_entity_poly.pdbx_strand_id
1 'polypeptide(L)'
;MPRPVLLGICFAAGIIIGIIGTALHGNIWVIGEAQSGAVLPWGAALALLILLLGLLWAGTTARSLTEPLLLGATVFSVASIAYIWPGPDQLVVPYSSAAFQSLPGPVIASLLWWLGSAAITLVGLILVKWVLAADAARHLTSTKVS
;
A
#
# COMPACT_ATOMS: atom_id res chain seq x y z
N MET A 1 23.36 -8.10 3.84
CA MET A 1 22.71 -7.75 5.12
C MET A 1 22.16 -9.02 5.74
N PRO A 2 22.29 -9.26 7.06
CA PRO A 2 21.68 -10.41 7.71
C PRO A 2 20.15 -10.37 7.55
N ARG A 3 19.52 -11.51 7.27
CA ARG A 3 18.07 -11.59 7.03
C ARG A 3 17.21 -11.00 8.17
N PRO A 4 17.53 -11.22 9.46
CA PRO A 4 16.76 -10.60 10.56
C PRO A 4 16.79 -9.07 10.54
N VAL A 5 17.92 -8.47 10.13
CA VAL A 5 18.06 -7.02 10.02
C VAL A 5 17.16 -6.48 8.92
N LEU A 6 17.12 -7.16 7.76
CA LEU A 6 16.26 -6.76 6.65
C LEU A 6 14.77 -6.89 7.01
N LEU A 7 14.37 -7.96 7.71
CA LEU A 7 13.00 -8.10 8.22
C LEU A 7 12.64 -6.97 9.18
N GLY A 8 13.55 -6.58 10.07
CA GLY A 8 13.37 -5.43 10.96
C GLY A 8 13.19 -4.12 10.19
N ILE A 9 13.97 -3.90 9.14
CA ILE A 9 13.83 -2.73 8.25
C ILE A 9 12.47 -2.76 7.53
N CYS A 10 12.05 -3.90 6.98
CA CYS A 10 10.76 -4.04 6.31
C CYS A 10 9.59 -3.76 7.25
N PHE A 11 9.67 -4.23 8.49
CA PHE A 11 8.68 -3.93 9.52
C PHE A 11 8.64 -2.42 9.85
N ALA A 12 9.79 -1.81 10.16
CA ALA A 12 9.87 -0.39 10.48
C ALA A 12 9.43 0.50 9.31
N ALA A 13 9.87 0.18 8.09
CA ALA A 13 9.43 0.86 6.87
C ALA A 13 7.92 0.68 6.65
N GLY A 14 7.37 -0.49 6.95
CA GLY A 14 5.94 -0.74 6.88
C GLY A 14 5.14 0.15 7.84
N ILE A 15 5.63 0.35 9.07
CA ILE A 15 5.01 1.30 10.01
C ILE A 15 5.04 2.72 9.44
N ILE A 16 6.20 3.17 9.00
CA ILE A 16 6.41 4.53 8.49
C ILE A 16 5.52 4.79 7.27
N ILE A 17 5.51 3.87 6.29
CA ILE A 17 4.66 3.97 5.10
C ILE A 17 3.18 3.94 5.49
N GLY A 18 2.78 3.12 6.47
CA GLY A 18 1.42 3.07 6.99
C GLY A 18 0.96 4.39 7.58
N ILE A 19 1.82 5.05 8.37
CA ILE A 19 1.54 6.37 8.95
C ILE A 19 1.47 7.44 7.86
N ILE A 20 2.47 7.49 6.97
CA ILE A 20 2.53 8.45 5.88
C ILE A 20 1.32 8.31 4.95
N GLY A 21 0.98 7.08 4.56
CA GLY A 21 -0.17 6.84 3.69
C GLY A 21 -1.50 7.20 4.35
N THR A 22 -1.63 6.95 5.66
CA THR A 22 -2.79 7.42 6.44
C THR A 22 -2.85 8.95 6.50
N ALA A 23 -1.73 9.66 6.60
CA ALA A 23 -1.74 11.12 6.51
C ALA A 23 -2.07 11.63 5.09
N LEU A 24 -1.61 10.93 4.05
CA LEU A 24 -1.77 11.35 2.67
C LEU A 24 -3.15 11.06 2.09
N HIS A 25 -3.83 9.98 2.50
CA HIS A 25 -5.01 9.50 1.77
C HIS A 25 -6.17 10.49 1.71
N GLY A 26 -6.32 11.35 2.73
CA GLY A 26 -7.37 12.37 2.78
C GLY A 26 -7.20 13.51 1.77
N ASN A 27 -6.09 13.55 1.03
CA ASN A 27 -5.87 14.55 -0.02
C ASN A 27 -6.67 14.18 -1.29
N ILE A 28 -7.74 14.95 -1.52
CA ILE A 28 -8.71 14.74 -2.60
C ILE A 28 -8.84 16.03 -3.38
N TRP A 29 -8.91 15.93 -4.70
CA TRP A 29 -9.39 17.04 -5.54
C TRP A 29 -10.85 16.86 -5.87
N VAL A 30 -11.63 17.93 -5.69
CA VAL A 30 -13.02 18.03 -6.14
C VAL A 30 -13.00 18.64 -7.52
N ILE A 31 -13.53 17.92 -8.51
CA ILE A 31 -13.53 18.35 -9.91
C ILE A 31 -14.92 18.92 -10.23
N GLY A 32 -14.97 20.21 -10.58
CA GLY A 32 -16.21 20.93 -10.85
C GLY A 32 -16.85 21.50 -9.60
N GLU A 33 -18.18 21.62 -9.59
CA GLU A 33 -18.92 22.10 -8.42
C GLU A 33 -18.88 21.07 -7.29
N ALA A 34 -18.92 21.51 -6.03
CA ALA A 34 -18.85 20.64 -4.86
C ALA A 34 -19.94 19.53 -4.83
N GLN A 35 -21.01 19.72 -5.59
CA GLN A 35 -22.16 18.82 -5.69
C GLN A 35 -22.02 17.79 -6.83
N SER A 36 -21.01 17.92 -7.69
CA SER A 36 -20.83 17.04 -8.87
C SER A 36 -20.53 15.58 -8.48
N GLY A 37 -20.05 15.36 -7.26
CA GLY A 37 -19.59 14.04 -6.78
C GLY A 37 -18.31 13.54 -7.46
N ALA A 38 -17.74 14.29 -8.40
CA ALA A 38 -16.53 13.93 -9.10
C ALA A 38 -15.30 14.27 -8.25
N VAL A 39 -14.71 13.24 -7.65
CA VAL A 39 -13.58 13.34 -6.73
C VAL A 39 -12.40 12.51 -7.23
N LEU A 40 -11.21 13.09 -7.16
CA LEU A 40 -9.96 12.39 -7.45
C LEU A 40 -9.15 12.23 -6.15
N PRO A 41 -9.15 11.04 -5.53
CA PRO A 41 -8.42 10.76 -4.29
C PRO A 41 -6.94 10.50 -4.56
N TRP A 42 -6.25 11.50 -5.09
CA TRP A 42 -4.85 11.39 -5.52
C TRP A 42 -3.90 11.04 -4.37
N GLY A 43 -4.22 11.46 -3.14
CA GLY A 43 -3.44 11.12 -1.96
C GLY A 43 -3.40 9.62 -1.68
N ALA A 44 -4.54 8.95 -1.81
CA ALA A 44 -4.62 7.49 -1.68
C ALA A 44 -3.83 6.80 -2.80
N ALA A 45 -3.95 7.27 -4.05
CA ALA A 45 -3.21 6.73 -5.18
C ALA A 45 -1.67 6.86 -4.98
N LEU A 46 -1.21 8.03 -4.52
CA LEU A 46 0.20 8.26 -4.21
C LEU A 46 0.70 7.35 -3.08
N ALA A 47 -0.08 7.21 -2.00
CA ALA A 47 0.26 6.33 -0.89
C ALA A 47 0.38 4.86 -1.32
N LEU A 48 -0.54 4.38 -2.16
CA LEU A 48 -0.50 3.03 -2.74
C LEU A 48 0.70 2.82 -3.66
N LEU A 49 1.08 3.84 -4.43
CA LEU A 49 2.28 3.81 -5.27
C LEU A 49 3.54 3.70 -4.41
N ILE A 50 3.66 4.50 -3.35
CA ILE A 50 4.79 4.43 -2.40
C ILE A 50 4.88 3.02 -1.79
N LEU A 51 3.74 2.46 -1.36
CA LEU A 51 3.67 1.09 -0.86
C LEU A 51 4.16 0.09 -1.90
N LEU A 52 3.66 0.16 -3.14
CA LEU A 52 4.08 -0.73 -4.22
C LEU A 52 5.59 -0.68 -4.44
N LEU A 53 6.16 0.52 -4.52
CA LEU A 53 7.61 0.70 -4.69
C LEU A 53 8.39 0.10 -3.52
N GLY A 54 7.93 0.29 -2.28
CA GLY A 54 8.52 -0.32 -1.10
C GLY A 54 8.48 -1.85 -1.11
N LEU A 55 7.37 -2.44 -1.57
CA LEU A 55 7.21 -3.89 -1.74
C LEU A 55 8.17 -4.45 -2.79
N LEU A 56 8.26 -3.79 -3.95
CA LEU A 56 9.17 -4.20 -5.03
C LEU A 56 10.62 -4.11 -4.57
N TRP A 57 11.01 -3.04 -3.87
CA TRP A 57 12.34 -2.88 -3.28
C TRP A 57 12.65 -4.00 -2.29
N ALA A 58 11.76 -4.26 -1.32
CA ALA A 58 11.96 -5.29 -0.31
C ALA A 58 12.11 -6.68 -0.94
N GLY A 59 11.24 -7.03 -1.88
CA GLY A 59 11.23 -8.34 -2.53
C GLY A 59 12.43 -8.59 -3.43
N THR A 60 12.83 -7.60 -4.22
CA THR A 60 14.01 -7.71 -5.11
C THR A 60 15.32 -7.69 -4.33
N THR A 61 15.42 -6.89 -3.26
CA THR A 61 16.59 -6.85 -2.38
C THR A 61 16.77 -8.16 -1.61
N ALA A 62 15.69 -8.72 -1.08
CA ALA A 62 15.73 -9.97 -0.33
C ALA A 62 15.79 -11.23 -1.22
N ARG A 63 15.42 -11.10 -2.51
CA ARG A 63 15.11 -12.21 -3.42
C ARG A 63 14.11 -13.21 -2.82
N SER A 64 13.11 -12.69 -2.11
CA SER A 64 12.16 -13.48 -1.34
C SER A 64 10.82 -12.75 -1.23
N LEU A 65 9.75 -13.53 -1.05
CA LEU A 65 8.38 -13.01 -0.88
C LEU A 65 8.05 -12.70 0.59
N THR A 66 8.87 -13.16 1.55
CA THR A 66 8.62 -12.98 2.98
C THR A 66 8.73 -11.51 3.41
N GLU A 67 9.80 -10.84 2.97
CA GLU A 67 10.13 -9.46 3.30
C GLU A 67 9.08 -8.46 2.78
N PRO A 68 8.65 -8.51 1.51
CA PRO A 68 7.55 -7.67 1.04
C PRO A 68 6.21 -8.04 1.69
N LEU A 69 5.94 -9.32 1.98
CA LEU A 69 4.72 -9.70 2.70
C LEU A 69 4.67 -9.06 4.09
N LEU A 70 5.78 -9.10 4.84
CA LEU A 70 5.87 -8.48 6.16
C LEU A 70 5.66 -6.96 6.08
N LEU A 71 6.31 -6.30 5.13
CA LEU A 71 6.14 -4.86 4.91
C LEU A 71 4.66 -4.52 4.64
N GLY A 72 4.05 -5.18 3.66
CA GLY A 72 2.66 -4.93 3.29
C GLY A 72 1.66 -5.26 4.40
N ALA A 73 1.84 -6.38 5.09
CA ALA A 73 1.02 -6.75 6.25
C ALA A 73 1.12 -5.71 7.37
N THR A 74 2.32 -5.16 7.61
CA THR A 74 2.52 -4.11 8.60
C THR A 74 1.81 -2.81 8.19
N VAL A 75 1.91 -2.40 6.92
CA VAL A 75 1.20 -1.23 6.40
C VAL A 75 -0.31 -1.38 6.52
N PHE A 76 -0.85 -2.53 6.10
CA PHE A 76 -2.28 -2.83 6.22
C PHE A 76 -2.74 -2.84 7.69
N SER A 77 -1.91 -3.33 8.60
CA SER A 77 -2.22 -3.32 10.05
C SER A 77 -2.30 -1.89 10.58
N VAL A 78 -1.36 -1.01 10.22
CA VAL A 78 -1.41 0.41 10.61
C VAL A 78 -2.63 1.11 10.01
N ALA A 79 -2.91 0.90 8.72
CA ALA A 79 -4.10 1.45 8.07
C ALA A 79 -5.40 0.94 8.73
N SER A 80 -5.45 -0.33 9.11
CA SER A 80 -6.59 -0.93 9.80
C SER A 80 -6.78 -0.36 11.19
N ILE A 81 -5.69 -0.19 11.96
CA ILE A 81 -5.74 0.47 13.27
C ILE A 81 -6.33 1.88 13.14
N ALA A 82 -5.87 2.66 12.16
CA ALA A 82 -6.40 4.00 11.90
C ALA A 82 -7.88 3.98 11.47
N TYR A 83 -8.28 3.00 10.65
CA TYR A 83 -9.67 2.85 10.17
C TYR A 83 -10.65 2.46 11.28
N ILE A 84 -10.24 1.58 12.19
CA ILE A 84 -11.09 1.07 13.28
C ILE A 84 -10.94 1.86 14.59
N TRP A 85 -10.07 2.88 14.61
CA TRP A 85 -9.77 3.62 15.84
C TRP A 85 -11.03 4.27 16.41
N PRO A 86 -11.40 3.95 17.67
CA PRO A 86 -12.54 4.58 18.32
C PRO A 86 -12.14 5.97 18.83
N GLY A 87 -12.97 6.97 18.58
CA GLY A 87 -12.78 8.31 19.14
C GLY A 87 -13.27 9.41 18.21
N PRO A 88 -13.31 10.67 18.71
CA PRO A 88 -13.70 11.83 17.91
C PRO A 88 -12.64 12.19 16.85
N ASP A 89 -11.37 11.87 17.09
CA ASP A 89 -10.25 12.17 16.19
C ASP A 89 -10.00 11.02 15.21
N GLN A 90 -11.03 10.68 14.41
CA GLN A 90 -10.86 9.66 13.37
C GLN A 90 -10.00 10.20 12.24
N LEU A 91 -8.86 9.55 12.02
CA LEU A 91 -7.93 9.88 10.92
C LEU A 91 -8.43 9.43 9.56
N VAL A 92 -9.53 8.66 9.52
CA VAL A 92 -10.11 8.03 8.35
C VAL A 92 -11.62 8.16 8.44
N VAL A 93 -12.32 8.34 7.32
CA VAL A 93 -13.79 8.41 7.31
C VAL A 93 -14.34 7.00 7.07
N PRO A 94 -14.91 6.33 8.10
CA PRO A 94 -15.38 4.97 7.95
C PRO A 94 -16.63 4.91 7.05
N TYR A 95 -16.75 3.80 6.32
CA TYR A 95 -17.93 3.56 5.51
C TYR A 95 -19.18 3.37 6.38
N SER A 96 -20.17 4.23 6.16
CA SER A 96 -21.56 4.05 6.56
C SER A 96 -22.47 4.67 5.50
N SER A 97 -23.73 4.27 5.43
CA SER A 97 -24.70 4.84 4.48
C SER A 97 -24.83 6.36 4.64
N ALA A 98 -24.87 6.84 5.88
CA ALA A 98 -24.90 8.26 6.21
C ALA A 98 -23.61 8.98 5.76
N ALA A 99 -22.43 8.45 6.10
CA ALA A 99 -21.16 9.08 5.72
C ALA A 99 -20.96 9.12 4.20
N PHE A 100 -21.39 8.08 3.48
CA PHE A 100 -21.27 8.06 2.02
C PHE A 100 -22.20 9.07 1.34
N GLN A 101 -23.38 9.33 1.91
CA GLN A 101 -24.29 10.37 1.42
C GLN A 101 -23.76 11.78 1.71
N SER A 102 -23.15 11.99 2.88
CA SER A 102 -22.66 13.31 3.29
C SER A 102 -21.28 13.66 2.73
N LEU A 103 -20.38 12.68 2.64
CA LEU A 103 -18.96 12.85 2.30
C LEU A 103 -18.46 11.69 1.42
N PRO A 104 -19.02 11.50 0.20
CA PRO A 104 -18.68 10.36 -0.65
C PRO A 104 -17.19 10.30 -0.98
N GLY A 105 -16.54 11.44 -1.25
CA GLY A 105 -15.12 11.48 -1.58
C GLY A 105 -14.20 11.02 -0.46
N PRO A 106 -14.27 11.59 0.75
CA PRO A 106 -13.52 11.11 1.90
C PRO A 106 -13.73 9.63 2.20
N VAL A 107 -14.95 9.11 2.06
CA VAL A 107 -15.22 7.67 2.23
C VAL A 107 -14.51 6.84 1.15
N ILE A 108 -14.59 7.26 -0.12
CA ILE A 108 -13.89 6.58 -1.22
C ILE A 108 -12.37 6.58 -1.00
N ALA A 109 -11.80 7.73 -0.63
CA ALA A 109 -10.37 7.84 -0.37
C ALA A 109 -9.91 6.93 0.80
N SER A 110 -10.72 6.87 1.86
CA SER A 110 -10.52 6.02 3.02
C SER A 110 -10.53 4.53 2.64
N LEU A 111 -11.53 4.10 1.86
CA LEU A 111 -11.63 2.73 1.38
C LEU A 111 -10.50 2.37 0.42
N LEU A 112 -10.13 3.28 -0.49
CA LEU A 112 -9.02 3.08 -1.43
C LEU A 112 -7.70 2.89 -0.71
N TRP A 113 -7.41 3.69 0.32
CA TRP A 113 -6.19 3.50 1.09
C TRP A 113 -6.22 2.21 1.90
N TRP A 114 -7.29 1.99 2.67
CA TRP A 114 -7.38 0.84 3.56
C TRP A 114 -7.40 -0.48 2.79
N LEU A 115 -8.39 -0.71 1.92
CA LEU A 115 -8.51 -1.95 1.15
C LEU A 115 -7.45 -2.02 0.03
N GLY A 116 -7.10 -0.88 -0.56
CA GLY A 116 -6.07 -0.84 -1.58
C GLY A 116 -4.70 -1.22 -1.03
N SER A 117 -4.38 -0.94 0.24
CA SER A 117 -3.09 -1.36 0.82
C SER A 117 -2.94 -2.88 0.89
N ALA A 118 -4.03 -3.61 1.19
CA ALA A 118 -4.05 -5.07 1.10
C ALA A 118 -3.95 -5.54 -0.37
N ALA A 119 -4.76 -4.95 -1.25
CA ALA A 119 -4.76 -5.32 -2.67
C ALA A 119 -3.40 -5.08 -3.35
N ILE A 120 -2.76 -3.93 -3.10
CA ILE A 120 -1.47 -3.60 -3.69
C ILE A 120 -0.34 -4.43 -3.08
N THR A 121 -0.50 -4.92 -1.84
CA THR A 121 0.40 -5.92 -1.25
C THR A 121 0.38 -7.21 -2.09
N LEU A 122 -0.81 -7.72 -2.42
CA LEU A 122 -0.94 -8.90 -3.28
C LEU A 122 -0.35 -8.67 -4.68
N VAL A 123 -0.63 -7.51 -5.29
CA VAL A 123 -0.03 -7.13 -6.59
C VAL A 123 1.49 -7.08 -6.50
N GLY A 124 2.04 -6.46 -5.45
CA GLY A 124 3.47 -6.39 -5.21
C GLY A 124 4.11 -7.78 -5.10
N LEU A 125 3.48 -8.71 -4.38
CA LEU A 125 3.96 -10.10 -4.29
C LEU A 125 3.97 -10.81 -5.64
N ILE A 126 2.92 -10.62 -6.44
CA ILE A 126 2.84 -11.19 -7.81
C ILE A 126 3.97 -10.63 -8.68
N LEU A 127 4.17 -9.31 -8.65
CA LEU A 127 5.21 -8.65 -9.44
C LEU A 127 6.62 -9.07 -9.00
N VAL A 128 6.90 -9.14 -7.70
CA VAL A 128 8.18 -9.65 -7.19
C VAL A 128 8.40 -11.08 -7.65
N LYS A 129 7.39 -11.96 -7.53
CA LYS A 129 7.49 -13.35 -8.00
C LYS A 129 7.83 -13.42 -9.49
N TRP A 130 7.18 -12.57 -10.30
CA TRP A 130 7.43 -12.51 -11.73
C TRP A 130 8.85 -12.05 -12.06
N VAL A 131 9.35 -11.01 -11.38
CA VAL A 131 10.74 -10.51 -11.53
C VAL A 131 11.75 -11.61 -11.17
N LEU A 132 11.57 -12.27 -10.02
CA LEU A 132 12.49 -13.33 -9.59
C LEU A 132 12.50 -14.53 -10.54
N ALA A 133 11.34 -14.90 -11.09
CA ALA A 133 11.24 -15.96 -12.09
C ALA A 133 11.92 -15.58 -13.41
N ALA A 134 11.76 -14.33 -13.86
CA ALA A 134 12.40 -13.83 -15.06
C ALA A 134 13.93 -13.81 -14.93
N ASP A 135 14.46 -13.40 -13.77
CA ASP A 135 15.90 -13.40 -13.50
C ASP A 135 16.47 -14.83 -13.50
N ALA A 136 15.77 -15.77 -12.87
CA ALA A 136 16.20 -17.17 -12.86
C ALA A 136 16.27 -17.77 -14.28
N ALA A 137 15.29 -17.46 -15.13
CA ALA A 137 15.27 -17.91 -16.53
C ALA A 137 16.47 -17.37 -17.34
N ARG A 138 16.83 -16.08 -17.15
CA ARG A 138 17.97 -15.45 -17.84
C ARG A 138 19.31 -16.08 -17.44
N HIS A 139 19.48 -16.45 -16.17
CA HIS A 139 20.71 -17.12 -15.72
C HIS A 139 20.90 -18.50 -16.38
N LEU A 140 19.83 -19.30 -16.48
CA LEU A 140 19.88 -20.61 -17.12
C LEU A 140 20.21 -20.55 -18.63
N THR A 141 19.77 -19.49 -19.32
CA THR A 141 20.15 -19.29 -20.73
C THR A 141 21.63 -18.92 -20.88
N SER A 142 22.19 -18.11 -19.97
CA SER A 142 23.60 -17.71 -20.05
C SER A 142 24.56 -18.87 -19.84
N THR A 143 24.24 -19.82 -18.98
CA THR A 143 25.10 -20.98 -18.67
C THR A 143 25.09 -22.07 -19.74
N LYS A 144 24.09 -22.08 -20.64
CA LYS A 144 24.02 -23.05 -21.74
C LYS A 144 24.82 -22.62 -22.98
N VAL A 145 25.21 -21.35 -23.06
CA VAL A 145 25.89 -20.75 -24.22
C VAL A 145 27.41 -20.64 -23.99
N SER A 146 27.87 -20.81 -22.75
CA SER A 146 29.28 -20.93 -22.37
C SER A 146 29.75 -22.38 -22.36
#